data_AF-A0A0C2WBZ7-F1
#
_entry.id   AF-A0A0C2WBZ7-F1
#
_cell.length_a   1.000
_cell.length_b   1.000
_cell.length_c   1.000
_cell.angle_alpha   90.00
_cell.angle_beta   90.00
_cell.angle_gamma   90.00
#
_symmetry.space_group_name_H-M   'P 1'
#
loop_
_entity.id
_entity.type
_entity.pdbx_description
1 polymer ?
#
loop_
_entity_poly.entity_id
_entity_poly.type
_entity_poly.pdbx_seq_one_letter_code
_entity_poly.pdbx_strand_id
1 'polypeptide(L)'
;IVLFHGDLGTGERIQSIRERRSIEETEYERKQMVYFCPGLFHCKMACVDTLHRMLIKPGDANKDSTCLMNDAKILRPRETHILETKPTFRHMHQLVNHSGICRRLDCWRVLAEQANPEHSSLQLFAQSRPKLEDLKKMANTLALKYTSCEDLSSDRLKPSDERDEVLENSKLVLKYLALYEEFSWAMNFGDIGRVERCLLPWITLFKGTGKHKYATHLERFLTSVHFELPAATRRAVRYNWLVNVAGKPGKFRAIDWYVELHNLQIKVNHGGQGPNRTIKRIIAESALVGNYKSAHHLVERNFLLSSQTTSHGEVDMTKTFAEILAQYEEASPHIFAPGR
;
A
#
# COMPACT_ATOMS: atom_id res chain seq x y z
N ILE A 1 27.73 6.76 -10.67
CA ILE A 1 26.42 6.13 -10.95
C ILE A 1 25.33 7.20 -10.82
N VAL A 2 24.31 7.15 -11.65
CA VAL A 2 23.11 8.00 -11.61
C VAL A 2 21.93 7.07 -11.31
N LEU A 3 21.31 7.25 -10.14
CA LEU A 3 20.12 6.50 -9.76
C LEU A 3 18.88 7.16 -10.40
N PHE A 4 18.09 6.37 -11.10
CA PHE A 4 16.91 6.86 -11.82
C PHE A 4 15.66 6.18 -11.28
N HIS A 5 14.75 6.96 -10.71
CA HIS A 5 13.51 6.46 -10.13
C HIS A 5 12.35 6.75 -11.06
N GLY A 6 11.42 5.81 -11.19
CA GLY A 6 10.24 6.01 -12.02
C GLY A 6 9.34 4.80 -12.06
N ASP A 7 8.31 4.91 -12.90
CA ASP A 7 7.40 3.81 -13.19
C ASP A 7 8.10 2.70 -14.00
N LEU A 8 7.37 1.59 -14.16
CA LEU A 8 7.85 0.44 -14.91
C LEU A 8 8.21 0.77 -16.36
N GLY A 9 7.41 1.61 -17.02
CA GLY A 9 7.66 2.01 -18.42
C GLY A 9 8.95 2.80 -18.58
N THR A 10 9.31 3.62 -17.60
CA THR A 10 10.61 4.29 -17.54
C THR A 10 11.75 3.28 -17.43
N GLY A 11 11.61 2.28 -16.57
CA GLY A 11 12.59 1.19 -16.43
C GLY A 11 12.80 0.39 -17.72
N GLU A 12 11.71 0.01 -18.40
CA GLU A 12 11.77 -0.69 -19.70
C GLU A 12 12.50 0.14 -20.76
N ARG A 13 12.29 1.46 -20.80
CA ARG A 13 12.98 2.36 -21.74
C ARG A 13 14.47 2.47 -21.44
N ILE A 14 14.86 2.61 -20.16
CA ILE A 14 16.27 2.65 -19.76
C ILE A 14 16.96 1.34 -20.14
N GLN A 15 16.30 0.20 -19.88
CA GLN A 15 16.82 -1.11 -20.26
C GLN A 15 17.00 -1.20 -21.78
N SER A 16 15.99 -0.82 -22.57
CA SER A 16 16.06 -0.85 -24.03
C SER A 16 17.19 0.04 -24.59
N ILE A 17 17.41 1.22 -24.00
CA ILE A 17 18.54 2.09 -24.36
C ILE A 17 19.87 1.37 -24.13
N ARG A 18 20.04 0.73 -22.97
CA ARG A 18 21.27 0.00 -22.64
C ARG A 18 21.50 -1.20 -23.55
N GLU A 19 20.44 -1.94 -23.89
CA GLU A 19 20.51 -3.08 -24.81
C GLU A 19 20.93 -2.63 -26.22
N ARG A 20 20.28 -1.59 -26.77
CA ARG A 20 20.60 -1.05 -28.10
C ARG A 20 22.00 -0.46 -28.19
N ARG A 21 22.47 0.14 -27.10
CA ARG A 21 23.78 0.76 -27.02
C ARG A 21 24.84 -0.17 -26.45
N SER A 22 24.58 -1.47 -26.32
CA SER A 22 25.53 -2.43 -25.74
C SER A 22 26.82 -2.57 -26.55
N ILE A 23 26.78 -2.26 -27.85
CA ILE A 23 27.92 -2.33 -28.79
C ILE A 23 28.86 -1.12 -28.74
N GLU A 24 28.46 -0.04 -28.06
CA GLU A 24 29.26 1.19 -28.01
C GLU A 24 30.57 0.95 -27.24
N GLU A 25 31.63 1.67 -27.61
CA GLU A 25 32.99 1.43 -27.09
C GLU A 25 33.10 1.81 -25.60
N THR A 26 32.50 2.93 -25.20
CA THR A 26 32.66 3.46 -23.84
C THR A 26 31.48 3.15 -22.92
N GLU A 27 31.74 2.98 -21.62
CA GLU A 27 30.69 2.75 -20.61
C GLU A 27 29.63 3.87 -20.59
N TYR A 28 30.07 5.10 -20.88
CA TYR A 28 29.22 6.29 -20.92
C TYR A 28 28.25 6.27 -22.11
N GLU A 29 28.69 5.81 -23.28
CA GLU A 29 27.84 5.65 -24.47
C GLU A 29 26.88 4.49 -24.30
N ARG A 30 27.32 3.38 -23.70
CA ARG A 30 26.46 2.25 -23.28
C ARG A 30 25.43 2.61 -22.21
N LYS A 31 25.51 3.82 -21.63
CA LYS A 31 24.67 4.30 -20.53
C LYS A 31 24.72 3.43 -19.28
N GLN A 32 25.86 2.77 -19.02
CA GLN A 32 26.03 1.89 -17.87
C GLN A 32 25.99 2.65 -16.53
N MET A 33 26.28 3.95 -16.55
CA MET A 33 26.18 4.78 -15.36
C MET A 33 24.75 4.97 -14.85
N VAL A 34 23.71 4.71 -15.66
CA VAL A 34 22.30 4.87 -15.27
C VAL A 34 21.78 3.56 -14.68
N TYR A 35 21.35 3.63 -13.43
CA TYR A 35 20.77 2.49 -12.71
C TYR A 35 19.33 2.79 -12.32
N PHE A 36 18.40 1.98 -12.84
CA PHE A 36 16.99 2.14 -12.59
C PHE A 36 16.59 1.55 -11.23
N CYS A 37 15.95 2.36 -10.40
CA CYS A 37 15.36 1.98 -9.13
C CYS A 37 13.84 1.96 -9.28
N PRO A 38 13.17 0.80 -9.14
CA PRO A 38 11.71 0.70 -9.26
C PRO A 38 10.99 1.68 -8.33
N GLY A 39 10.00 2.40 -8.84
CA GLY A 39 9.20 3.31 -8.04
C GLY A 39 8.35 2.58 -7.00
N LEU A 40 8.62 2.77 -5.70
CA LEU A 40 7.84 2.11 -4.64
C LEU A 40 6.41 2.62 -4.54
N PHE A 41 6.12 3.86 -4.97
CA PHE A 41 4.74 4.31 -5.06
C PHE A 41 3.97 3.57 -6.14
N HIS A 42 4.57 3.37 -7.32
CA HIS A 42 4.00 2.51 -8.35
C HIS A 42 3.90 1.04 -7.90
N CYS A 43 4.87 0.52 -7.14
CA CYS A 43 4.74 -0.79 -6.52
C CYS A 43 3.54 -0.86 -5.57
N LYS A 44 3.32 0.17 -4.74
CA LYS A 44 2.16 0.26 -3.85
C LYS A 44 0.83 0.32 -4.62
N MET A 45 0.81 0.97 -5.78
CA MET A 45 -0.34 0.93 -6.70
C MET A 45 -0.56 -0.48 -7.27
N ALA A 46 0.51 -1.16 -7.67
CA ALA A 46 0.42 -2.55 -8.13
C ALA A 46 -0.05 -3.51 -7.03
N CYS A 47 0.33 -3.28 -5.77
CA CYS A 47 -0.14 -4.05 -4.62
C CYS A 47 -1.67 -3.96 -4.47
N VAL A 48 -2.23 -2.75 -4.47
CA VAL A 48 -3.69 -2.62 -4.28
C VAL A 48 -4.50 -3.12 -5.48
N ASP A 49 -3.96 -3.01 -6.70
CA ASP A 49 -4.56 -3.63 -7.89
C ASP A 49 -4.53 -5.16 -7.80
N THR A 50 -3.44 -5.71 -7.28
CA THR A 50 -3.32 -7.16 -7.01
C THR A 50 -4.35 -7.61 -5.98
N LEU A 51 -4.53 -6.86 -4.89
CA LEU A 51 -5.58 -7.13 -3.90
C LEU A 51 -6.98 -7.05 -4.52
N HIS A 52 -7.24 -6.06 -5.37
CA HIS A 52 -8.51 -5.94 -6.09
C HIS A 52 -8.80 -7.21 -6.90
N ARG A 53 -7.85 -7.66 -7.73
CA ARG A 53 -7.99 -8.88 -8.55
C ARG A 53 -8.21 -10.15 -7.73
N MET A 54 -7.65 -10.21 -6.53
CA MET A 54 -7.75 -11.38 -5.66
C MET A 54 -9.06 -11.41 -4.87
N LEU A 55 -9.46 -10.26 -4.32
CA LEU A 55 -10.50 -10.16 -3.29
C LEU A 55 -11.84 -9.66 -3.84
N ILE A 56 -11.87 -9.07 -5.04
CA ILE A 56 -13.07 -8.53 -5.67
C ILE A 56 -13.17 -9.11 -7.09
N LYS A 57 -13.89 -10.23 -7.21
CA LYS A 57 -14.19 -10.87 -8.50
C LYS A 57 -15.58 -10.45 -9.00
N PRO A 58 -15.70 -9.78 -10.15
CA PRO A 58 -17.00 -9.42 -10.72
C PRO A 58 -17.93 -10.63 -10.81
N GLY A 59 -19.18 -10.48 -10.39
CA GLY A 59 -20.18 -11.56 -10.35
C GLY A 59 -20.16 -12.47 -9.11
N ASP A 60 -19.01 -12.63 -8.45
CA ASP A 60 -18.88 -13.35 -7.17
C ASP A 60 -18.79 -12.42 -5.96
N ALA A 61 -18.51 -11.13 -6.19
CA ALA A 61 -18.29 -10.12 -5.17
C ALA A 61 -19.48 -9.88 -4.22
N ASN A 62 -20.64 -10.50 -4.44
CA ASN A 62 -21.83 -10.33 -3.60
C ASN A 62 -22.36 -11.63 -2.99
N LYS A 63 -21.62 -12.75 -3.13
CA LYS A 63 -22.10 -14.07 -2.71
C LYS A 63 -21.87 -14.39 -1.22
N ASP A 64 -20.84 -13.80 -0.63
CA ASP A 64 -20.42 -14.04 0.76
C ASP A 64 -20.62 -12.76 1.58
N SER A 65 -21.32 -12.85 2.73
CA SER A 65 -21.57 -11.73 3.64
C SER A 65 -20.28 -11.15 4.23
N THR A 66 -19.20 -11.92 4.26
CA THR A 66 -17.91 -11.56 4.86
C THR A 66 -16.87 -11.06 3.85
N CYS A 67 -17.23 -10.98 2.56
CA CYS A 67 -16.33 -10.54 1.50
C CYS A 67 -15.97 -9.04 1.59
N LEU A 68 -14.82 -8.66 1.01
CA LEU A 68 -14.33 -7.27 1.01
C LEU A 68 -15.31 -6.29 0.35
N MET A 69 -16.16 -6.76 -0.57
CA MET A 69 -17.12 -5.91 -1.25
C MET A 69 -18.28 -5.49 -0.34
N ASN A 70 -18.61 -6.25 0.71
CA ASN A 70 -19.59 -5.80 1.70
C ASN A 70 -19.03 -4.66 2.55
N ASP A 71 -17.75 -4.74 2.93
CA ASP A 71 -17.06 -3.60 3.56
C ASP A 71 -17.11 -2.37 2.65
N ALA A 72 -16.91 -2.56 1.33
CA ALA A 72 -17.00 -1.48 0.35
C ALA A 72 -18.39 -0.84 0.24
N LYS A 73 -19.47 -1.62 0.41
CA LYS A 73 -20.85 -1.08 0.40
C LYS A 73 -21.08 -0.10 1.55
N ILE A 74 -20.47 -0.32 2.70
CA ILE A 74 -20.54 0.61 3.84
C ILE A 74 -19.55 1.77 3.69
N LEU A 75 -18.29 1.47 3.33
CA LEU A 75 -17.24 2.48 3.26
C LEU A 75 -17.45 3.48 2.13
N ARG A 76 -18.02 3.03 1.01
CA ARG A 76 -18.18 3.81 -0.24
C ARG A 76 -19.49 3.44 -0.97
N PRO A 77 -20.67 3.68 -0.36
CA PRO A 77 -21.96 3.21 -0.88
C PRO A 77 -22.29 3.74 -2.28
N ARG A 78 -21.77 4.92 -2.66
CA ARG A 78 -22.03 5.57 -3.94
C ARG A 78 -21.04 5.18 -5.05
N GLU A 79 -20.03 4.38 -4.74
CA GLU A 79 -18.92 4.06 -5.66
C GLU A 79 -18.70 2.55 -5.77
N THR A 80 -19.67 1.73 -5.36
CA THR A 80 -19.59 0.27 -5.38
C THR A 80 -19.31 -0.28 -6.78
N HIS A 81 -19.96 0.26 -7.81
CA HIS A 81 -19.71 -0.11 -9.21
C HIS A 81 -18.27 0.21 -9.66
N ILE A 82 -17.69 1.33 -9.17
CA ILE A 82 -16.30 1.70 -9.46
C ILE A 82 -15.35 0.71 -8.79
N LEU A 83 -15.64 0.31 -7.55
CA LEU A 83 -14.87 -0.68 -6.80
C LEU A 83 -14.95 -2.08 -7.40
N GLU A 84 -16.08 -2.47 -7.97
CA GLU A 84 -16.24 -3.76 -8.64
C GLU A 84 -15.50 -3.81 -9.98
N THR A 85 -15.42 -2.69 -10.70
CA THR A 85 -14.87 -2.65 -12.05
C THR A 85 -13.39 -2.24 -12.08
N LYS A 86 -13.11 -0.94 -12.04
CA LYS A 86 -11.77 -0.38 -12.23
C LYS A 86 -11.52 0.75 -11.23
N PRO A 87 -11.29 0.41 -9.94
CA PRO A 87 -11.04 1.42 -8.94
C PRO A 87 -9.70 2.13 -9.16
N THR A 88 -9.64 3.41 -8.78
CA THR A 88 -8.36 4.11 -8.72
C THR A 88 -7.54 3.68 -7.50
N PHE A 89 -6.24 4.01 -7.49
CA PHE A 89 -5.38 3.76 -6.33
C PHE A 89 -5.97 4.24 -5.01
N ARG A 90 -6.55 5.45 -4.99
CA ARG A 90 -7.14 6.03 -3.77
C ARG A 90 -8.30 5.19 -3.24
N HIS A 91 -9.16 4.71 -4.13
CA HIS A 91 -10.31 3.88 -3.76
C HIS A 91 -9.85 2.61 -3.04
N MET A 92 -8.96 1.84 -3.66
CA MET A 92 -8.46 0.60 -3.08
C MET A 92 -7.57 0.84 -1.87
N HIS A 93 -6.72 1.88 -1.89
CA HIS A 93 -5.87 2.22 -0.75
C HIS A 93 -6.71 2.47 0.51
N GLN A 94 -7.79 3.24 0.42
CA GLN A 94 -8.65 3.51 1.57
C GLN A 94 -9.47 2.28 1.96
N LEU A 95 -10.02 1.54 0.99
CA LEU A 95 -10.76 0.31 1.27
C LEU A 95 -9.93 -0.71 2.05
N VAL A 96 -8.69 -0.98 1.58
CA VAL A 96 -7.78 -1.93 2.22
C VAL A 96 -7.43 -1.54 3.65
N ASN A 97 -7.08 -0.27 3.89
CA ASN A 97 -6.75 0.19 5.24
C ASN A 97 -7.96 0.18 6.17
N HIS A 98 -9.12 0.68 5.73
CA HIS A 98 -10.30 0.77 6.57
C HIS A 98 -10.89 -0.62 6.89
N SER A 99 -11.01 -1.50 5.89
CA SER A 99 -11.42 -2.89 6.10
C SER A 99 -10.41 -3.63 6.99
N GLY A 100 -9.11 -3.43 6.77
CA GLY A 100 -8.06 -4.01 7.62
C GLY A 100 -8.20 -3.59 9.08
N ILE A 101 -8.48 -2.30 9.35
CA ILE A 101 -8.73 -1.80 10.70
C ILE A 101 -9.93 -2.51 11.33
N CYS A 102 -11.08 -2.53 10.66
CA CYS A 102 -12.30 -3.15 11.21
C CYS A 102 -12.11 -4.65 11.49
N ARG A 103 -11.48 -5.39 10.57
CA ARG A 103 -11.24 -6.83 10.76
C ARG A 103 -10.32 -7.11 11.94
N ARG A 104 -9.26 -6.30 12.11
CA ARG A 104 -8.40 -6.41 13.30
C ARG A 104 -9.17 -6.07 14.57
N LEU A 105 -9.98 -5.01 14.56
CA LEU A 105 -10.80 -4.63 15.72
C LEU A 105 -11.74 -5.78 16.13
N ASP A 106 -12.36 -6.48 15.18
CA ASP A 106 -13.17 -7.66 15.50
C ASP A 106 -12.30 -8.83 16.04
N CYS A 107 -11.12 -9.07 15.47
CA CYS A 107 -10.18 -10.05 16.05
C CYS A 107 -9.77 -9.69 17.49
N TRP A 108 -9.55 -8.41 17.80
CA TRP A 108 -9.29 -7.92 19.15
C TRP A 108 -10.47 -8.20 20.09
N ARG A 109 -11.71 -7.96 19.64
CA ARG A 109 -12.92 -8.28 20.41
C ARG A 109 -12.97 -9.76 20.76
N VAL A 110 -12.81 -10.63 19.76
CA VAL A 110 -12.85 -12.09 19.93
C VAL A 110 -11.75 -12.58 20.89
N LEU A 111 -10.52 -12.07 20.77
CA LEU A 111 -9.43 -12.44 21.67
C LEU A 111 -9.66 -11.92 23.10
N ALA A 112 -10.20 -10.71 23.26
CA ALA A 112 -10.49 -10.13 24.56
C ALA A 112 -11.54 -10.95 25.32
N GLU A 113 -12.63 -11.31 24.63
CA GLU A 113 -13.69 -12.17 25.17
C GLU A 113 -13.18 -13.58 25.51
N GLN A 114 -12.31 -14.17 24.67
CA GLN A 114 -11.66 -15.46 24.96
C GLN A 114 -10.75 -15.40 26.19
N ALA A 115 -10.10 -14.26 26.44
CA ALA A 115 -9.21 -14.09 27.59
C ALA A 115 -9.99 -13.80 28.89
N ASN A 116 -11.09 -13.06 28.80
CA ASN A 116 -12.03 -12.83 29.90
C ASN A 116 -13.44 -12.61 29.32
N PRO A 117 -14.42 -13.49 29.61
CA PRO A 117 -15.80 -13.33 29.13
C PRO A 117 -16.49 -12.01 29.54
N GLU A 118 -16.01 -11.33 30.59
CA GLU A 118 -16.49 -9.99 30.96
C GLU A 118 -16.10 -8.90 29.93
N HIS A 119 -15.13 -9.18 29.05
CA HIS A 119 -14.71 -8.31 27.96
C HIS A 119 -15.44 -8.64 26.65
N SER A 120 -16.77 -8.77 26.69
CA SER A 120 -17.61 -9.13 25.52
C SER A 120 -17.64 -8.07 24.41
N SER A 121 -17.12 -6.86 24.66
CA SER A 121 -16.99 -5.80 23.66
C SER A 121 -15.65 -5.07 23.78
N LEU A 122 -15.25 -4.38 22.69
CA LEU A 122 -14.05 -3.53 22.70
C LEU A 122 -14.17 -2.38 23.72
N GLN A 123 -15.37 -1.89 23.98
CA GLN A 123 -15.64 -0.85 24.96
C GLN A 123 -15.38 -1.35 26.39
N LEU A 124 -15.89 -2.54 26.73
CA LEU A 124 -15.63 -3.17 28.04
C LEU A 124 -14.16 -3.51 28.21
N PHE A 125 -13.52 -4.04 27.16
CA PHE A 125 -12.08 -4.29 27.17
C PHE A 125 -11.27 -3.00 27.36
N ALA A 126 -11.63 -1.90 26.70
CA ALA A 126 -10.96 -0.62 26.89
C ALA A 126 -11.15 -0.07 28.31
N GLN A 127 -12.33 -0.27 28.90
CA GLN A 127 -12.64 0.16 30.28
C GLN A 127 -11.82 -0.57 31.34
N SER A 128 -11.41 -1.82 31.08
CA SER A 128 -10.51 -2.55 31.98
C SER A 128 -9.06 -2.04 31.96
N ARG A 129 -8.74 -1.08 31.07
CA ARG A 129 -7.43 -0.41 30.96
C ARG A 129 -6.27 -1.41 30.86
N PRO A 130 -6.24 -2.27 29.82
CA PRO A 130 -5.21 -3.29 29.66
C PRO A 130 -3.82 -2.67 29.60
N LYS A 131 -2.84 -3.33 30.22
CA LYS A 131 -1.46 -2.86 30.21
C LYS A 131 -0.86 -3.00 28.80
N LEU A 132 0.10 -2.14 28.46
CA LEU A 132 0.78 -2.18 27.16
C LEU A 132 1.40 -3.56 26.86
N GLU A 133 1.96 -4.23 27.86
CA GLU A 133 2.55 -5.55 27.67
C GLU A 133 1.51 -6.63 27.35
N ASP A 134 0.31 -6.53 27.92
CA ASP A 134 -0.80 -7.44 27.62
C ASP A 134 -1.34 -7.18 26.21
N LEU A 135 -1.42 -5.90 25.80
CA LEU A 135 -1.75 -5.52 24.43
C LEU A 135 -0.71 -6.04 23.43
N LYS A 136 0.59 -5.94 23.72
CA LYS A 136 1.64 -6.49 22.84
C LYS A 136 1.53 -8.01 22.70
N LYS A 137 1.30 -8.72 23.81
CA LYS A 137 1.08 -10.17 23.79
C LYS A 137 -0.14 -10.54 22.94
N MET A 138 -1.26 -9.86 23.16
CA MET A 138 -2.49 -10.08 22.40
C MET A 138 -2.31 -9.74 20.91
N ALA A 139 -1.56 -8.70 20.57
CA ALA A 139 -1.23 -8.36 19.18
C ALA A 139 -0.39 -9.46 18.50
N ASN A 140 0.57 -10.07 19.21
CA ASN A 140 1.32 -11.22 18.71
C ASN A 140 0.39 -12.43 18.50
N THR A 141 -0.51 -12.70 19.45
CA THR A 141 -1.53 -13.76 19.31
C THR A 141 -2.43 -13.50 18.12
N LEU A 142 -2.86 -12.26 17.89
CA LEU A 142 -3.67 -11.88 16.73
C LEU A 142 -2.93 -12.16 15.43
N ALA A 143 -1.67 -11.72 15.34
CA ALA A 143 -0.84 -11.95 14.16
C ALA A 143 -0.68 -13.47 13.89
N LEU A 144 -0.35 -14.26 14.90
CA LEU A 144 -0.19 -15.71 14.75
C LEU A 144 -1.50 -16.41 14.41
N LYS A 145 -2.60 -16.09 15.09
CA LYS A 145 -3.88 -16.81 14.92
C LYS A 145 -4.64 -16.42 13.65
N TYR A 146 -4.58 -15.15 13.25
CA TYR A 146 -5.43 -14.60 12.20
C TYR A 146 -4.69 -14.15 10.95
N THR A 147 -3.36 -13.99 10.99
CA THR A 147 -2.57 -13.59 9.81
C THR A 147 -1.54 -14.64 9.39
N SER A 148 -1.05 -15.46 10.32
CA SER A 148 -0.30 -16.67 9.97
C SER A 148 -1.28 -17.67 9.36
N CYS A 149 -1.10 -17.96 8.07
CA CYS A 149 -1.89 -18.96 7.35
C CYS A 149 -1.07 -20.25 7.16
N GLU A 150 -0.21 -20.58 8.11
CA GLU A 150 0.65 -21.78 8.04
C GLU A 150 -0.18 -23.06 8.09
N ASP A 151 -1.16 -23.12 9.00
CA ASP A 151 -2.02 -24.30 9.18
C ASP A 151 -3.15 -24.40 8.15
N LEU A 152 -3.34 -23.37 7.32
CA LEU A 152 -4.51 -23.24 6.44
C LEU A 152 -4.58 -24.35 5.38
N SER A 153 -3.43 -24.87 4.93
CA SER A 153 -3.38 -26.03 4.04
C SER A 153 -3.83 -27.31 4.73
N SER A 154 -3.46 -27.50 6.00
CA SER A 154 -3.86 -28.65 6.81
C SER A 154 -5.33 -28.57 7.20
N ASP A 155 -5.83 -27.38 7.58
CA ASP A 155 -7.24 -27.14 7.87
C ASP A 155 -8.14 -27.51 6.68
N ARG A 156 -7.68 -27.23 5.46
CA ARG A 156 -8.39 -27.56 4.22
C ARG A 156 -8.46 -29.04 3.86
N LEU A 157 -7.69 -29.89 4.54
CA LEU A 157 -7.74 -31.33 4.38
C LEU A 157 -8.78 -31.98 5.30
N LYS A 158 -9.33 -31.24 6.27
CA LYS A 158 -10.34 -31.75 7.19
C LYS A 158 -11.68 -32.02 6.47
N PRO A 159 -12.52 -32.92 6.98
CA PRO A 159 -13.89 -33.11 6.52
C PRO A 159 -14.71 -31.79 6.54
N SER A 160 -15.69 -31.67 5.65
CA SER A 160 -16.46 -30.42 5.49
C SER A 160 -17.19 -29.99 6.76
N ASP A 161 -17.62 -30.93 7.59
CA ASP A 161 -18.29 -30.73 8.87
C ASP A 161 -17.34 -30.27 9.99
N GLU A 162 -16.03 -30.39 9.79
CA GLU A 162 -14.99 -29.91 10.72
C GLU A 162 -14.30 -28.62 10.24
N ARG A 163 -14.57 -28.19 8.99
CA ARG A 163 -13.99 -27.00 8.38
C ARG A 163 -14.80 -25.74 8.71
N ASP A 164 -14.13 -24.59 8.63
CA ASP A 164 -14.75 -23.26 8.70
C ASP A 164 -14.22 -22.40 7.55
N GLU A 165 -14.87 -22.49 6.38
CA GLU A 165 -14.46 -21.81 5.16
C GLU A 165 -14.53 -20.28 5.31
N VAL A 166 -15.48 -19.78 6.11
CA VAL A 166 -15.62 -18.35 6.41
C VAL A 166 -14.43 -17.85 7.22
N LEU A 167 -14.02 -18.58 8.27
CA LEU A 167 -12.82 -18.22 9.04
C LEU A 167 -11.55 -18.37 8.22
N GLU A 168 -11.43 -19.44 7.42
CA GLU A 168 -10.32 -19.64 6.48
C GLU A 168 -10.17 -18.44 5.53
N ASN A 169 -11.28 -18.01 4.91
CA ASN A 169 -11.31 -16.86 4.01
C ASN A 169 -10.98 -15.56 4.75
N SER A 170 -11.52 -15.36 5.94
CA SER A 170 -11.29 -14.17 6.77
C SER A 170 -9.81 -14.03 7.18
N LYS A 171 -9.15 -15.14 7.54
CA LYS A 171 -7.71 -15.17 7.79
C LYS A 171 -6.90 -14.81 6.55
N LEU A 172 -7.27 -15.35 5.38
CA LEU A 172 -6.60 -15.04 4.12
C LEU A 172 -6.73 -13.56 3.73
N VAL A 173 -7.94 -13.01 3.81
CA VAL A 173 -8.19 -11.58 3.57
C VAL A 173 -7.29 -10.76 4.50
N LEU A 174 -7.34 -11.02 5.80
CA LEU A 174 -6.56 -10.25 6.76
C LEU A 174 -5.05 -10.36 6.53
N LYS A 175 -4.52 -11.54 6.19
CA LYS A 175 -3.10 -11.73 5.81
C LYS A 175 -2.69 -10.79 4.67
N TYR A 176 -3.51 -10.70 3.62
CA TYR A 176 -3.20 -9.87 2.46
C TYR A 176 -3.30 -8.37 2.76
N LEU A 177 -4.31 -7.94 3.53
CA LEU A 177 -4.43 -6.55 3.97
C LEU A 177 -3.26 -6.17 4.90
N ALA A 178 -2.89 -7.04 5.84
CA ALA A 178 -1.76 -6.85 6.74
C ALA A 178 -0.43 -6.75 5.98
N LEU A 179 -0.21 -7.55 4.94
CA LEU A 179 0.98 -7.46 4.09
C LEU A 179 1.10 -6.08 3.40
N TYR A 180 -0.03 -5.51 2.97
CA TYR A 180 -0.05 -4.18 2.36
C TYR A 180 0.22 -3.05 3.36
N GLU A 181 -0.33 -3.18 4.56
CA GLU A 181 -0.11 -2.25 5.65
C GLU A 181 1.33 -2.28 6.12
N GLU A 182 1.91 -3.47 6.31
CA GLU A 182 3.32 -3.66 6.68
C GLU A 182 4.25 -3.04 5.63
N PHE A 183 3.98 -3.28 4.35
CA PHE A 183 4.73 -2.64 3.26
C PHE A 183 4.62 -1.10 3.33
N SER A 184 3.41 -0.57 3.54
CA SER A 184 3.17 0.86 3.68
C SER A 184 3.85 1.47 4.91
N TRP A 185 3.82 0.76 6.03
CA TRP A 185 4.43 1.19 7.28
C TRP A 185 5.96 1.20 7.16
N ALA A 186 6.55 0.13 6.62
CA ALA A 186 7.99 0.02 6.38
C ALA A 186 8.50 1.17 5.50
N MET A 187 7.77 1.49 4.43
CA MET A 187 8.06 2.65 3.58
C MET A 187 8.00 3.97 4.33
N ASN A 188 6.96 4.19 5.14
CA ASN A 188 6.78 5.43 5.89
C ASN A 188 7.82 5.60 7.00
N PHE A 189 8.25 4.50 7.60
CA PHE A 189 9.28 4.48 8.65
C PHE A 189 10.70 4.55 8.08
N GLY A 190 10.90 4.22 6.80
CA GLY A 190 12.23 4.18 6.17
C GLY A 190 12.98 2.86 6.39
N ASP A 191 12.30 1.79 6.81
CA ASP A 191 12.92 0.47 7.03
C ASP A 191 13.06 -0.28 5.70
N ILE A 192 14.17 -0.01 5.00
CA ILE A 192 14.39 -0.58 3.66
C ILE A 192 14.53 -2.11 3.68
N GLY A 193 15.08 -2.67 4.76
CA GLY A 193 15.25 -4.13 4.89
C GLY A 193 13.91 -4.83 5.05
N ARG A 194 12.93 -4.18 5.70
CA ARG A 194 11.55 -4.66 5.79
C ARG A 194 10.77 -4.43 4.49
N VAL A 195 11.00 -3.31 3.79
CA VAL A 195 10.47 -3.08 2.43
C VAL A 195 10.89 -4.21 1.49
N GLU A 196 12.19 -4.54 1.43
CA GLU A 196 12.71 -5.65 0.61
C GLU A 196 12.05 -6.99 0.97
N ARG A 197 11.88 -7.28 2.27
CA ARG A 197 11.20 -8.50 2.73
C ARG A 197 9.73 -8.56 2.32
N CYS A 198 8.99 -7.46 2.43
CA CYS A 198 7.60 -7.39 1.98
C CYS A 198 7.47 -7.58 0.47
N LEU A 199 8.44 -7.15 -0.33
CA LEU A 199 8.41 -7.32 -1.78
C LEU A 199 8.46 -8.79 -2.22
N LEU A 200 9.08 -9.68 -1.44
CA LEU A 200 9.20 -11.11 -1.77
C LEU A 200 7.82 -11.79 -1.96
N PRO A 201 6.88 -11.78 -0.99
CA PRO A 201 5.55 -12.31 -1.22
C PRO A 201 4.77 -11.51 -2.28
N TRP A 202 4.96 -10.19 -2.38
CA TRP A 202 4.30 -9.40 -3.43
C TRP A 202 4.71 -9.83 -4.84
N ILE A 203 5.98 -10.19 -5.08
CA ILE A 203 6.44 -10.71 -6.37
C ILE A 203 5.66 -11.97 -6.75
N THR A 204 5.46 -12.90 -5.81
CA THR A 204 4.67 -14.11 -6.03
C THR A 204 3.21 -13.78 -6.34
N LEU A 205 2.59 -12.86 -5.59
CA LEU A 205 1.22 -12.41 -5.83
C LEU A 205 1.08 -11.71 -7.20
N PHE A 206 2.07 -10.91 -7.60
CA PHE A 206 2.11 -10.29 -8.92
C PHE A 206 2.18 -11.32 -10.05
N LYS A 207 2.95 -12.40 -9.88
CA LYS A 207 2.95 -13.52 -10.84
C LYS A 207 1.59 -14.18 -10.92
N GLY A 208 0.94 -14.45 -9.79
CA GLY A 208 -0.37 -15.12 -9.74
C GLY A 208 -1.55 -14.29 -10.27
N THR A 209 -1.42 -12.96 -10.34
CA THR A 209 -2.53 -12.05 -10.68
C THR A 209 -2.37 -11.33 -12.01
N GLY A 210 -1.40 -11.74 -12.84
CA GLY A 210 -1.20 -11.15 -14.16
C GLY A 210 -0.42 -9.82 -14.14
N LYS A 211 0.31 -9.50 -13.06
CA LYS A 211 1.25 -8.38 -12.97
C LYS A 211 2.70 -8.85 -13.25
N HIS A 212 2.87 -9.76 -14.22
CA HIS A 212 4.15 -10.42 -14.50
C HIS A 212 5.32 -9.46 -14.73
N LYS A 213 5.09 -8.33 -15.41
CA LYS A 213 6.16 -7.35 -15.64
C LYS A 213 6.68 -6.75 -14.33
N TYR A 214 5.78 -6.37 -13.41
CA TYR A 214 6.19 -5.87 -12.09
C TYR A 214 6.96 -6.94 -11.32
N ALA A 215 6.48 -8.19 -11.34
CA ALA A 215 7.17 -9.30 -10.71
C ALA A 215 8.60 -9.48 -11.24
N THR A 216 8.75 -9.59 -12.56
CA THR A 216 10.05 -9.81 -13.21
C THR A 216 11.02 -8.66 -12.96
N HIS A 217 10.55 -7.41 -13.02
CA HIS A 217 11.42 -6.25 -12.76
C HIS A 217 11.86 -6.18 -11.29
N LEU A 218 10.96 -6.44 -10.34
CA LEU A 218 11.31 -6.45 -8.92
C LEU A 218 12.23 -7.61 -8.55
N GLU A 219 11.98 -8.79 -9.12
CA GLU A 219 12.85 -9.97 -8.96
C GLU A 219 14.27 -9.67 -9.46
N ARG A 220 14.41 -9.16 -10.69
CA ARG A 220 15.72 -8.76 -11.23
C ARG A 220 16.39 -7.70 -10.36
N PHE A 221 15.64 -6.67 -9.96
CA PHE A 221 16.16 -5.60 -9.12
C PHE A 221 16.68 -6.13 -7.77
N LEU A 222 15.90 -6.95 -7.07
CA LEU A 222 16.32 -7.52 -5.78
C LEU A 222 17.52 -8.46 -5.96
N THR A 223 17.54 -9.30 -7.00
CA THR A 223 18.70 -10.13 -7.32
C THR A 223 19.96 -9.28 -7.51
N SER A 224 19.86 -8.21 -8.32
CA SER A 224 20.99 -7.30 -8.53
C SER A 224 21.46 -6.63 -7.23
N VAL A 225 20.53 -6.09 -6.43
CA VAL A 225 20.86 -5.41 -5.17
C VAL A 225 21.51 -6.36 -4.17
N HIS A 226 21.04 -7.60 -4.05
CA HIS A 226 21.54 -8.55 -3.05
C HIS A 226 22.82 -9.27 -3.47
N PHE A 227 23.01 -9.54 -4.76
CA PHE A 227 24.06 -10.47 -5.21
C PHE A 227 25.05 -9.87 -6.23
N GLU A 228 24.63 -8.91 -7.05
CA GLU A 228 25.45 -8.45 -8.19
C GLU A 228 26.15 -7.12 -7.93
N LEU A 229 25.47 -6.18 -7.25
CA LEU A 229 26.00 -4.84 -7.05
C LEU A 229 27.14 -4.80 -6.03
N PRO A 230 28.22 -4.03 -6.30
CA PRO A 230 29.24 -3.71 -5.32
C PRO A 230 28.64 -3.09 -4.06
N ALA A 231 29.28 -3.29 -2.91
CA ALA A 231 28.77 -2.86 -1.61
C ALA A 231 28.42 -1.36 -1.54
N ALA A 232 29.26 -0.51 -2.14
CA ALA A 232 29.02 0.94 -2.20
C ALA A 232 27.76 1.28 -3.01
N THR A 233 27.59 0.65 -4.17
CA THR A 233 26.42 0.85 -5.05
C THR A 233 25.14 0.33 -4.41
N ARG A 234 25.18 -0.85 -3.79
CA ARG A 234 24.07 -1.42 -3.02
C ARG A 234 23.60 -0.47 -1.92
N ARG A 235 24.55 0.11 -1.17
CA ARG A 235 24.25 1.11 -0.15
C ARG A 235 23.60 2.34 -0.77
N ALA A 236 24.16 2.87 -1.87
CA ALA A 236 23.60 4.03 -2.55
C ALA A 236 22.15 3.78 -3.01
N VAL A 237 21.85 2.63 -3.63
CA VAL A 237 20.49 2.27 -4.07
C VAL A 237 19.51 2.23 -2.88
N ARG A 238 19.86 1.52 -1.80
CA ARG A 238 18.99 1.39 -0.62
C ARG A 238 18.72 2.72 0.08
N TYR A 239 19.75 3.55 0.23
CA TYR A 239 19.63 4.86 0.90
C TYR A 239 18.87 5.90 0.08
N ASN A 240 18.73 5.68 -1.23
CA ASN A 240 18.02 6.58 -2.12
C ASN A 240 16.70 5.99 -2.61
N TRP A 241 16.17 4.92 -2.01
CA TRP A 241 14.87 4.41 -2.44
C TRP A 241 13.68 5.20 -1.86
N LEU A 242 13.90 5.75 -0.67
CA LEU A 242 12.95 6.54 0.11
C LEU A 242 13.61 7.88 0.50
N VAL A 243 12.80 8.92 0.63
CA VAL A 243 13.22 10.26 1.05
C VAL A 243 12.28 10.79 2.13
N ASN A 244 12.84 11.48 3.13
CA ASN A 244 12.08 12.16 4.18
C ASN A 244 12.34 13.67 4.13
N VAL A 245 11.65 14.36 3.23
CA VAL A 245 11.78 15.81 3.03
C VAL A 245 11.36 16.59 4.28
N ALA A 246 10.42 16.05 5.07
CA ALA A 246 9.92 16.70 6.27
C ALA A 246 10.86 16.56 7.48
N GLY A 247 11.82 15.63 7.45
CA GLY A 247 12.68 15.30 8.58
C GLY A 247 11.96 14.72 9.80
N LYS A 248 10.69 14.30 9.66
CA LYS A 248 9.85 13.83 10.77
C LYS A 248 9.73 12.30 10.78
N PRO A 249 9.67 11.64 11.95
CA PRO A 249 9.42 10.19 12.03
C PRO A 249 8.15 9.79 11.28
N GLY A 250 8.18 8.65 10.57
CA GLY A 250 7.03 8.15 9.81
C GLY A 250 6.66 8.94 8.55
N LYS A 251 7.50 9.90 8.13
CA LYS A 251 7.26 10.75 6.95
C LYS A 251 8.20 10.44 5.76
N PHE A 252 8.86 9.28 5.76
CA PHE A 252 9.53 8.79 4.55
C PHE A 252 8.53 8.50 3.44
N ARG A 253 8.96 8.71 2.20
CA ARG A 253 8.16 8.52 1.00
C ARG A 253 9.02 7.98 -0.13
N ALA A 254 8.40 7.25 -1.04
CA ALA A 254 9.07 6.80 -2.26
C ALA A 254 9.51 7.99 -3.12
N ILE A 255 10.70 7.91 -3.72
CA ILE A 255 11.20 8.99 -4.59
C ILE A 255 10.28 9.20 -5.78
N ASP A 256 9.78 8.14 -6.41
CA ASP A 256 8.85 8.26 -7.55
C ASP A 256 7.55 8.97 -7.15
N TRP A 257 7.09 8.86 -5.90
CA TRP A 257 5.95 9.66 -5.42
C TRP A 257 6.25 11.16 -5.44
N TYR A 258 7.46 11.54 -5.02
CA TYR A 258 7.89 12.93 -5.04
C TYR A 258 8.07 13.45 -6.47
N VAL A 259 8.57 12.60 -7.38
CA VAL A 259 8.66 12.89 -8.81
C VAL A 259 7.26 13.09 -9.41
N GLU A 260 6.27 12.25 -9.06
CA GLU A 260 4.89 12.43 -9.53
C GLU A 260 4.27 13.72 -9.02
N LEU A 261 4.55 14.10 -7.77
CA LEU A 261 4.12 15.40 -7.26
C LEU A 261 4.76 16.56 -8.05
N HIS A 262 6.05 16.45 -8.41
CA HIS A 262 6.71 17.46 -9.25
C HIS A 262 6.11 17.49 -10.66
N ASN A 263 5.82 16.33 -11.25
CA ASN A 263 5.15 16.23 -12.55
C ASN A 263 3.81 16.94 -12.55
N LEU A 264 3.00 16.78 -11.49
CA LEU A 264 1.73 17.48 -11.33
C LEU A 264 1.93 18.99 -11.33
N GLN A 265 2.88 19.50 -10.53
CA GLN A 265 3.16 20.92 -10.47
C GLN A 265 3.62 21.48 -11.82
N ILE A 266 4.56 20.79 -12.48
CA ILE A 266 5.16 21.22 -13.74
C ILE A 266 4.15 21.18 -14.90
N LYS A 267 3.33 20.13 -15.01
CA LYS A 267 2.50 19.88 -16.20
C LYS A 267 1.05 20.37 -16.09
N VAL A 268 0.55 20.47 -14.86
CA VAL A 268 -0.87 20.78 -14.60
C VAL A 268 -1.00 22.16 -13.98
N ASN A 269 -0.29 22.44 -12.89
CA ASN A 269 -0.46 23.70 -12.17
C ASN A 269 0.27 24.87 -12.84
N HIS A 270 1.48 24.62 -13.34
CA HIS A 270 2.36 25.65 -13.92
C HIS A 270 2.68 25.43 -15.39
N GLY A 271 2.06 24.44 -16.06
CA GLY A 271 2.40 24.10 -17.45
C GLY A 271 1.87 25.05 -18.51
N GLY A 272 1.24 26.17 -18.12
CA GLY A 272 0.46 27.04 -18.99
C GLY A 272 -0.90 26.46 -19.38
N GLN A 273 -1.75 27.30 -20.00
CA GLN A 273 -3.08 26.92 -20.49
C GLN A 273 -3.23 27.24 -21.99
N GLY A 274 -4.11 26.48 -22.66
CA GLY A 274 -4.43 26.66 -24.08
C GLY A 274 -3.18 26.62 -24.98
N PRO A 275 -2.99 27.60 -25.89
CA PRO A 275 -1.88 27.62 -26.84
C PRO A 275 -0.50 27.75 -26.17
N ASN A 276 -0.47 28.20 -24.90
CA ASN A 276 0.77 28.35 -24.16
C ASN A 276 1.28 27.04 -23.53
N ARG A 277 0.49 25.96 -23.57
CA ARG A 277 0.87 24.66 -23.00
C ARG A 277 1.81 23.90 -23.93
N THR A 278 3.04 24.39 -24.06
CA THR A 278 4.08 23.82 -24.93
C THR A 278 5.15 23.09 -24.13
N ILE A 279 5.74 22.03 -24.70
CA ILE A 279 6.85 21.29 -24.07
C ILE A 279 8.02 22.23 -23.77
N LYS A 280 8.35 23.14 -24.71
CA LYS A 280 9.44 24.11 -24.55
C LYS A 280 9.24 25.00 -23.33
N ARG A 281 8.02 25.51 -23.12
CA ARG A 281 7.67 26.32 -21.95
C ARG A 281 7.74 25.50 -20.67
N ILE A 282 7.13 24.32 -20.66
CA ILE A 282 7.12 23.42 -19.49
C ILE A 282 8.56 23.11 -19.04
N ILE A 283 9.47 22.84 -19.97
CA ILE A 283 10.89 22.60 -19.66
C ILE A 283 11.52 23.87 -19.08
N ALA A 284 11.34 25.02 -19.73
CA ALA A 284 11.93 26.29 -19.29
C ALA A 284 11.46 26.69 -17.87
N GLU A 285 10.19 26.47 -17.55
CA GLU A 285 9.60 26.85 -16.26
C GLU A 285 9.79 25.78 -15.17
N SER A 286 10.19 24.55 -15.51
CA SER A 286 10.30 23.43 -14.56
C SER A 286 11.23 23.72 -13.38
N ALA A 287 12.35 24.41 -13.62
CA ALA A 287 13.31 24.81 -12.59
C ALA A 287 12.75 25.89 -11.63
N LEU A 288 11.70 26.60 -12.04
CA LEU A 288 11.11 27.71 -11.29
C LEU A 288 9.90 27.29 -10.44
N VAL A 289 9.41 26.06 -10.55
CA VAL A 289 8.22 25.56 -9.84
C VAL A 289 8.31 25.76 -8.32
N GLY A 290 9.49 25.56 -7.72
CA GLY A 290 9.70 25.82 -6.30
C GLY A 290 9.49 27.30 -5.93
N ASN A 291 9.94 28.22 -6.78
CA ASN A 291 9.76 29.65 -6.62
C ASN A 291 8.29 30.05 -6.80
N TYR A 292 7.60 29.49 -7.80
CA TYR A 292 6.17 29.74 -8.01
C TYR A 292 5.34 29.32 -6.81
N LYS A 293 5.62 28.13 -6.25
CA LYS A 293 4.93 27.64 -5.05
C LYS A 293 5.18 28.56 -3.85
N SER A 294 6.42 29.00 -3.66
CA SER A 294 6.78 29.89 -2.56
C SER A 294 6.11 31.26 -2.70
N ALA A 295 6.03 31.79 -3.91
CA ALA A 295 5.32 33.04 -4.21
C ALA A 295 3.81 32.93 -3.92
N HIS A 296 3.16 31.84 -4.33
CA HIS A 296 1.75 31.58 -4.00
C HIS A 296 1.53 31.53 -2.48
N HIS A 297 2.33 30.77 -1.74
CA HIS A 297 2.20 30.70 -0.28
C HIS A 297 2.41 32.08 0.39
N LEU A 298 3.33 32.90 -0.13
CA LEU A 298 3.54 34.25 0.38
C LEU A 298 2.31 35.12 0.18
N VAL A 299 1.70 35.07 -1.01
CA VAL A 299 0.46 35.78 -1.34
C VAL A 299 -0.68 35.31 -0.43
N GLU A 300 -0.93 34.01 -0.33
CA GLU A 300 -1.97 33.42 0.54
C GLU A 300 -1.83 33.89 1.99
N ARG A 301 -0.60 33.87 2.53
CA ARG A 301 -0.31 34.34 3.88
C ARG A 301 -0.59 35.83 4.05
N ASN A 302 -0.18 36.65 3.08
CA ASN A 302 -0.35 38.10 3.13
C ASN A 302 -1.83 38.52 3.03
N PHE A 303 -2.66 37.72 2.36
CA PHE A 303 -4.12 37.93 2.29
C PHE A 303 -4.88 37.30 3.47
N LEU A 304 -4.19 36.90 4.55
CA LEU A 304 -4.80 36.28 5.74
C LEU A 304 -5.64 35.04 5.44
N LEU A 305 -5.36 34.35 4.33
CA LEU A 305 -5.94 33.03 4.02
C LEU A 305 -5.29 31.92 4.88
N SER A 306 -4.57 32.29 5.94
CA SER A 306 -3.81 31.43 6.84
C SER A 306 -4.67 30.44 7.65
N SER A 307 -6.00 30.62 7.69
CA SER A 307 -6.94 29.67 8.30
C SER A 307 -7.19 28.43 7.42
N GLN A 308 -6.75 28.43 6.16
CA GLN A 308 -6.86 27.26 5.29
C GLN A 308 -5.63 26.36 5.44
N THR A 309 -5.78 25.27 6.17
CA THR A 309 -4.77 24.22 6.17
C THR A 309 -4.74 23.56 4.80
N THR A 310 -3.59 23.55 4.13
CA THR A 310 -3.36 22.69 2.94
C THR A 310 -3.32 21.20 3.29
N SER A 311 -3.29 20.89 4.59
CA SER A 311 -3.43 19.52 5.10
C SER A 311 -4.89 19.09 5.02
N HIS A 312 -5.17 18.08 4.20
CA HIS A 312 -6.46 17.40 4.27
C HIS A 312 -6.64 16.78 5.66
N GLY A 313 -7.70 17.18 6.37
CA GLY A 313 -8.13 16.50 7.58
C GLY A 313 -8.54 15.06 7.27
N GLU A 314 -8.23 14.14 8.18
CA GLU A 314 -8.76 12.79 8.10
C GLU A 314 -10.26 12.83 8.40
N VAL A 315 -11.05 12.07 7.63
CA VAL A 315 -12.49 11.96 7.86
C VAL A 315 -12.69 11.12 9.12
N ASP A 316 -13.59 11.56 10.01
CA ASP A 316 -13.97 10.74 11.16
C ASP A 316 -14.74 9.49 10.67
N MET A 317 -14.10 8.33 10.85
CA MET A 317 -14.63 7.04 10.42
C MET A 317 -15.39 6.30 11.53
N THR A 318 -15.53 6.88 12.73
CA THR A 318 -16.05 6.19 13.92
C THR A 318 -17.40 5.51 13.68
N LYS A 319 -18.37 6.24 13.11
CA LYS A 319 -19.71 5.71 12.82
C LYS A 319 -19.67 4.60 11.77
N THR A 320 -18.89 4.81 10.71
CA THR A 320 -18.74 3.84 9.60
C THR A 320 -18.06 2.56 10.07
N PHE A 321 -17.06 2.65 10.94
CA PHE A 321 -16.41 1.47 11.53
C PHE A 321 -17.33 0.72 12.47
N ALA A 322 -18.15 1.42 13.27
CA ALA A 322 -19.16 0.78 14.12
C ALA A 322 -20.16 -0.04 13.29
N GLU A 323 -20.59 0.46 12.13
CA GLU A 323 -21.49 -0.26 11.22
C GLU A 323 -20.88 -1.54 10.66
N ILE A 324 -19.60 -1.52 10.24
CA ILE A 324 -18.89 -2.71 9.77
C ILE A 324 -18.68 -3.72 10.92
N LEU A 325 -18.34 -3.25 12.11
CA LEU A 325 -18.14 -4.11 13.27
C LEU A 325 -19.44 -4.81 13.69
N ALA A 326 -20.58 -4.13 13.61
CA ALA A 326 -21.89 -4.75 13.85
C ALA A 326 -22.17 -5.89 12.84
N GLN A 327 -21.82 -5.72 11.56
CA GLN A 327 -21.93 -6.79 10.57
C GLN A 327 -21.01 -7.98 10.88
N TYR A 328 -19.80 -7.73 11.37
CA TYR A 328 -18.89 -8.81 11.78
C TYR A 328 -19.36 -9.51 13.05
N GLU A 329 -19.99 -8.82 13.98
CA GLU A 329 -20.60 -9.45 15.16
C GLU A 329 -21.73 -10.41 14.74
N GLU A 330 -22.59 -9.98 13.82
CA GLU A 330 -23.67 -10.80 13.27
C GLU A 330 -23.14 -12.01 12.47
N ALA A 331 -22.18 -11.81 11.57
CA ALA A 331 -21.64 -12.88 10.71
C ALA A 331 -20.60 -13.76 11.42
N SER A 332 -20.00 -13.29 12.52
CA SER A 332 -18.95 -13.93 13.29
C SER A 332 -17.78 -14.50 12.45
N PRO A 333 -17.16 -13.72 11.53
CA PRO A 333 -16.15 -14.23 10.59
C PRO A 333 -14.83 -14.66 11.24
N HIS A 334 -14.56 -14.18 12.46
CA HIS A 334 -13.30 -14.45 13.18
C HIS A 334 -13.47 -15.41 14.37
N ILE A 335 -14.64 -16.04 14.52
CA ILE A 335 -14.94 -17.06 15.52
C ILE A 335 -15.07 -18.40 14.78
N PHE A 336 -14.41 -19.45 15.27
CA PHE A 336 -14.50 -20.78 14.66
C PHE A 336 -15.89 -21.39 14.84
N ALA A 337 -16.50 -21.84 13.74
CA ALA A 337 -17.75 -22.57 13.70
C ALA A 337 -17.60 -23.77 12.74
N PRO A 338 -17.69 -25.02 13.23
CA PRO A 338 -17.53 -26.21 12.40
C PRO A 338 -18.68 -26.35 11.39
N GLY A 339 -18.36 -26.71 10.16
CA GLY A 339 -19.33 -26.93 9.08
C GLY A 339 -19.82 -25.67 8.38
N ARG A 340 -19.18 -24.52 8.59
CA ARG A 340 -19.51 -23.22 7.99
C ARG A 340 -18.58 -22.90 6.83
#